data_AF-A0AAJ8JWU2-F1
#
_entry.id   AF-A0AAJ8JWU2-F1
#
_cell.length_a   1.000
_cell.length_b   1.000
_cell.length_c   1.000
_cell.angle_alpha   90.00
_cell.angle_beta   90.00
_cell.angle_gamma   90.00
#
_symmetry.space_group_name_H-M   'P 1'
#
loop_
_entity.id
_entity.type
_entity.pdbx_description
1 polymer ?
#
loop_
_entity_poly.entity_id
_entity_poly.type
_entity_poly.pdbx_seq_one_letter_code
_entity_poly.pdbx_strand_id
1 'polypeptide(L)'
;MMVLRQLATPAIARSPSRIYTSQFTHKRPFFSIFKSKSAPPASPQPPLLAQDNLFHPLSHSPFSALREKADRIKSVSLCPTSFEKHHERVRPAFDCPGCGWPTHKNQERWEEGKEEHNEYCGRLKEVNEDEHDLRSGRRMTEFENMPEEQPYESAVNFASWDTLFFTRGFLSIDSDRSVRHVSKILTYPMTIAGVLHQNGPFTSGNGRVTRQGRRSMAALHSILHLPPGATVETASDKPQTPFRLFLLGARAESTLPPHLWAQLTHLFPRVDFEIYFIGPEVGLPLINPTDRLKKEYAFSQDNGWGVPSYIYNHSPQLSLISLQAPYEQIHDQFGPFDPYTDVFFAFSPGFGFPHQPLLEKITKGGKGQVLFEQEEDGKKANARTEADAYSPAEIESDVPYAPPETLVQAQTTWRRPLQQILETKCPFFFTAFSPLDLQRDVSALFGTNPPSANSPGSPVREFPDYVALPTGPIEPIEGVTDEFELVLTPGVNPFGSLKWEIAEWDVRVGVKTNWGTWGIRGKKYDVVEGH
;
A
#
# COMPACT_ATOMS: atom_id res chain seq x y z
N MET A 1 40.95 12.23 43.76
CA MET A 1 40.52 13.54 43.25
C MET A 1 40.96 13.65 41.80
N MET A 2 40.15 13.17 40.86
CA MET A 2 40.26 13.51 39.44
C MET A 2 38.92 13.17 38.78
N VAL A 3 38.25 14.21 38.30
CA VAL A 3 36.87 14.23 37.83
C VAL A 3 36.88 13.94 36.34
N LEU A 4 36.24 12.85 35.91
CA LEU A 4 35.96 12.56 34.51
C LEU A 4 34.67 13.30 34.11
N ARG A 5 34.81 14.32 33.25
CA ARG A 5 33.71 15.05 32.63
C ARG A 5 33.00 14.15 31.62
N GLN A 6 31.73 13.86 31.88
CA GLN A 6 30.78 13.36 30.90
C GLN A 6 30.57 14.44 29.82
N LEU A 7 30.74 14.06 28.55
CA LEU A 7 30.30 14.84 27.40
C LEU A 7 28.81 14.53 27.19
N ALA A 8 27.95 15.49 27.54
CA ALA A 8 26.52 15.44 27.30
C ALA A 8 26.23 15.69 25.81
N THR A 9 25.47 14.79 25.18
CA THR A 9 24.84 14.98 23.88
C THR A 9 23.62 15.91 24.01
N PRO A 10 23.25 16.69 22.97
CA PRO A 10 22.20 17.69 23.07
C PRO A 10 20.83 17.00 23.05
N ALA A 11 20.11 17.09 24.16
CA ALA A 11 18.70 16.77 24.23
C ALA A 11 17.90 17.81 23.44
N ILE A 12 17.16 17.37 22.42
CA ILE A 12 16.16 18.19 21.74
C ILE A 12 15.07 18.52 22.77
N ALA A 13 15.03 19.78 23.20
CA ALA A 13 14.06 20.27 24.17
C ALA A 13 12.65 20.26 23.55
N ARG A 14 11.84 19.27 23.93
CA ARG A 14 10.38 19.31 23.72
C ARG A 14 9.81 20.45 24.57
N SER A 15 9.28 21.49 23.92
CA SER A 15 8.55 22.56 24.58
C SER A 15 7.29 21.99 25.26
N PRO A 16 6.97 22.37 26.51
CA PRO A 16 5.75 21.91 27.16
C PRO A 16 4.54 22.54 26.48
N SER A 17 3.65 21.70 25.96
CA SER A 17 2.36 22.07 25.40
C SER A 17 1.52 22.77 26.49
N ARG A 18 1.16 24.04 26.24
CA ARG A 18 0.20 24.77 27.08
C ARG A 18 -1.16 24.09 26.96
N ILE A 19 -1.60 23.49 28.06
CA ILE A 19 -2.99 23.06 28.26
C ILE A 19 -3.87 24.32 28.21
N TYR A 20 -4.58 24.53 27.11
CA TYR A 20 -5.69 25.48 27.05
C TYR A 20 -6.94 24.76 27.55
N THR A 21 -7.26 24.92 28.84
CA THR A 21 -8.58 24.61 29.39
C THR A 21 -9.59 25.63 28.84
N SER A 22 -10.26 25.28 27.74
CA SER A 22 -11.41 26.01 27.22
C SER A 22 -12.62 25.78 28.14
N GLN A 23 -12.84 26.68 29.10
CA GLN A 23 -14.11 26.79 29.81
C GLN A 23 -15.17 27.36 28.85
N PHE A 24 -16.14 26.53 28.46
CA PHE A 24 -17.34 26.97 27.74
C PHE A 24 -18.17 27.90 28.63
N THR A 25 -18.04 29.21 28.43
CA THR A 25 -18.96 30.19 28.99
C THR A 25 -20.04 30.50 27.95
N HIS A 26 -21.24 29.97 28.17
CA HIS A 26 -22.43 30.34 27.40
C HIS A 26 -22.78 31.82 27.65
N LYS A 27 -22.32 32.72 26.76
CA LYS A 27 -22.84 34.08 26.67
C LYS A 27 -23.87 34.13 25.54
N ARG A 28 -25.16 34.20 25.89
CA ARG A 28 -26.26 34.48 24.96
C ARG A 28 -26.22 35.97 24.56
N PRO A 29 -26.12 36.34 23.28
CA PRO A 29 -26.35 37.73 22.89
C PRO A 29 -27.86 37.97 22.78
N PHE A 30 -28.41 38.75 23.70
CA PHE A 30 -29.69 39.42 23.51
C PHE A 30 -29.50 40.55 22.50
N PHE A 31 -30.40 40.62 21.51
CA PHE A 31 -30.51 41.59 20.41
C PHE A 31 -29.60 41.41 19.20
N SER A 32 -30.11 40.64 18.23
CA SER A 32 -29.87 40.91 16.80
C SER A 32 -31.18 40.70 16.04
N ILE A 33 -31.92 41.80 15.88
CA ILE A 33 -33.03 41.93 14.93
C ILE A 33 -32.38 42.42 13.66
N PHE A 34 -32.10 41.53 12.71
CA PHE A 34 -32.07 41.73 11.24
C PHE A 34 -31.67 40.39 10.60
N LYS A 35 -32.67 39.54 10.34
CA LYS A 35 -32.51 38.29 9.58
C LYS A 35 -32.18 38.64 8.12
N SER A 36 -30.94 38.43 7.69
CA SER A 36 -30.69 38.11 6.28
C SER A 36 -31.09 36.65 6.08
N LYS A 37 -31.92 36.37 5.07
CA LYS A 37 -32.25 35.00 4.66
C LYS A 37 -30.95 34.38 4.13
N SER A 38 -30.30 33.53 4.91
CA SER A 38 -29.34 32.57 4.37
C SER A 38 -30.08 31.70 3.36
N ALA A 39 -29.55 31.63 2.14
CA ALA A 39 -30.07 30.75 1.11
C ALA A 39 -30.15 29.30 1.65
N PRO A 40 -31.16 28.51 1.25
CA PRO A 40 -31.21 27.10 1.59
C PRO A 40 -29.94 26.40 1.05
N PRO A 41 -29.43 25.37 1.74
CA PRO A 41 -28.32 24.58 1.22
C PRO A 41 -28.69 24.07 -0.18
N ALA A 42 -27.77 24.24 -1.13
CA ALA A 42 -27.97 23.82 -2.51
C ALA A 42 -28.42 22.35 -2.55
N SER A 43 -29.49 22.07 -3.28
CA SER A 43 -29.95 20.71 -3.55
C SER A 43 -28.78 19.87 -4.11
N PRO A 44 -28.60 18.61 -3.67
CA PRO A 44 -27.52 17.77 -4.17
C PRO A 44 -27.65 17.68 -5.69
N GLN A 45 -26.56 18.00 -6.39
CA GLN A 45 -26.49 17.85 -7.84
C GLN A 45 -26.76 16.38 -8.18
N PRO A 46 -27.58 16.09 -9.21
CA PRO A 46 -27.82 14.72 -9.62
C PRO A 46 -26.49 14.07 -10.04
N PRO A 47 -26.27 12.78 -9.74
CA PRO A 47 -25.04 12.09 -10.14
C PRO A 47 -24.90 12.12 -11.67
N LEU A 48 -23.66 12.14 -12.15
CA LEU A 48 -23.33 12.17 -13.59
C LEU A 48 -23.75 10.86 -14.28
N LEU A 49 -23.74 9.75 -13.55
CA LEU A 49 -24.22 8.45 -14.01
C LEU A 49 -25.18 7.82 -12.99
N ALA A 50 -26.24 7.20 -13.48
CA ALA A 50 -27.14 6.39 -12.68
C ALA A 50 -26.53 5.00 -12.41
N GLN A 51 -26.88 4.40 -11.27
CA GLN A 51 -26.36 3.08 -10.86
C GLN A 51 -26.72 1.95 -11.82
N ASP A 52 -27.83 2.08 -12.55
CA ASP A 52 -28.26 1.10 -13.55
C ASP A 52 -27.52 1.22 -14.89
N ASN A 53 -26.72 2.29 -15.09
CA ASN A 53 -26.02 2.57 -16.34
C ASN A 53 -24.55 2.94 -16.08
N LEU A 54 -23.81 2.00 -15.49
CA LEU A 54 -22.38 2.16 -15.19
C LEU A 54 -21.46 1.57 -16.26
N PHE A 55 -22.00 0.82 -17.22
CA PHE A 55 -21.21 0.15 -18.24
C PHE A 55 -21.10 1.02 -19.50
N HIS A 56 -19.89 1.53 -19.76
CA HIS A 56 -19.54 2.18 -21.02
C HIS A 56 -18.20 1.65 -21.54
N PRO A 57 -18.03 1.47 -22.87
CA PRO A 57 -16.71 1.19 -23.44
C PRO A 57 -15.71 2.28 -23.07
N LEU A 58 -14.49 1.91 -22.69
CA LEU A 58 -13.50 2.84 -22.15
C LEU A 58 -13.17 3.97 -23.14
N SER A 59 -13.06 3.67 -24.43
CA SER A 59 -12.76 4.68 -25.48
C SER A 59 -13.89 5.71 -25.66
N HIS A 60 -15.13 5.31 -25.38
CA HIS A 60 -16.32 6.16 -25.52
C HIS A 60 -16.93 6.55 -24.18
N SER A 61 -16.19 6.34 -23.09
CA SER A 61 -16.64 6.66 -21.74
C SER A 61 -16.90 8.17 -21.60
N PRO A 62 -17.84 8.59 -20.74
CA PRO A 62 -18.12 10.00 -20.50
C PRO A 62 -16.93 10.72 -19.85
N PHE A 63 -16.07 10.01 -19.13
CA PHE A 63 -14.94 10.57 -18.38
C PHE A 63 -13.65 10.58 -19.19
N SER A 64 -12.92 11.71 -19.20
CA SER A 64 -11.64 11.84 -19.91
C SER A 64 -10.59 10.85 -19.41
N ALA A 65 -10.47 10.68 -18.09
CA ALA A 65 -9.50 9.78 -17.48
C ALA A 65 -9.62 8.32 -17.93
N LEU A 66 -10.84 7.86 -18.24
CA LEU A 66 -11.08 6.49 -18.73
C LEU A 66 -10.79 6.36 -20.22
N ARG A 67 -11.02 7.41 -21.01
CA ARG A 67 -10.58 7.47 -22.41
C ARG A 67 -9.06 7.48 -22.52
N GLU A 68 -8.39 8.30 -21.72
CA GLU A 68 -6.92 8.33 -21.63
C GLU A 68 -6.36 6.96 -21.22
N LYS A 69 -7.03 6.26 -20.29
CA LYS A 69 -6.66 4.88 -19.93
C LYS A 69 -6.81 3.94 -21.13
N ALA A 70 -7.90 4.05 -21.89
CA ALA A 70 -8.08 3.27 -23.12
C ALA A 70 -6.95 3.53 -24.12
N ASP A 71 -6.58 4.79 -24.31
CA ASP A 71 -5.52 5.18 -25.24
C ASP A 71 -4.14 4.67 -24.80
N ARG A 72 -3.84 4.72 -23.49
CA ARG A 72 -2.64 4.09 -22.94
C ARG A 72 -2.60 2.60 -23.22
N ILE A 73 -3.70 1.89 -22.95
CA ILE A 73 -3.78 0.44 -23.24
C ILE A 73 -3.57 0.17 -24.74
N LYS A 74 -4.20 0.93 -25.63
CA LYS A 74 -3.99 0.80 -27.08
C LYS A 74 -2.54 1.05 -27.48
N SER A 75 -1.83 1.95 -26.80
CA SER A 75 -0.43 2.26 -27.11
C SER A 75 0.57 1.21 -26.59
N VAL A 76 0.31 0.61 -25.42
CA VAL A 76 1.27 -0.27 -24.74
C VAL A 76 0.95 -1.76 -24.92
N SER A 77 -0.32 -2.14 -25.00
CA SER A 77 -0.73 -3.56 -25.05
C SER A 77 -0.69 -4.16 -26.45
N LEU A 78 -0.74 -5.49 -26.53
CA LEU A 78 -0.76 -6.26 -27.77
C LEU A 78 -2.04 -7.07 -27.86
N CYS A 79 -2.57 -7.23 -29.08
CA CYS A 79 -3.69 -8.12 -29.36
C CYS A 79 -3.30 -9.58 -29.09
N PRO A 80 -3.93 -10.29 -28.13
CA PRO A 80 -3.56 -11.66 -27.77
C PRO A 80 -3.63 -12.63 -28.96
N THR A 81 -4.76 -12.63 -29.67
CA THR A 81 -5.00 -13.56 -30.80
C THR A 81 -4.03 -13.32 -31.95
N SER A 82 -3.69 -12.06 -32.26
CA SER A 82 -2.73 -11.73 -33.30
C SER A 82 -1.31 -12.15 -32.92
N PHE A 83 -0.95 -12.02 -31.64
CA PHE A 83 0.37 -12.42 -31.16
C PHE A 83 0.55 -13.94 -31.10
N GLU A 84 -0.45 -14.66 -30.60
CA GLU A 84 -0.34 -16.11 -30.35
C GLU A 84 -0.63 -16.95 -31.59
N LYS A 85 -1.67 -16.60 -32.38
CA LYS A 85 -2.05 -17.38 -33.57
C LYS A 85 -1.38 -16.90 -34.85
N HIS A 86 -1.06 -15.60 -34.94
CA HIS A 86 -0.50 -15.00 -36.17
C HIS A 86 0.94 -14.51 -36.01
N HIS A 87 1.50 -14.54 -34.79
CA HIS A 87 2.83 -14.02 -34.48
C HIS A 87 3.05 -12.55 -34.92
N GLU A 88 1.97 -11.78 -35.02
CA GLU A 88 1.98 -10.37 -35.38
C GLU A 88 1.88 -9.50 -34.12
N ARG A 89 2.79 -8.53 -33.99
CA ARG A 89 2.79 -7.56 -32.88
C ARG A 89 1.87 -6.37 -33.20
N VAL A 90 0.56 -6.60 -33.15
CA VAL A 90 -0.44 -5.56 -33.46
C VAL A 90 -1.08 -5.03 -32.18
N ARG A 91 -1.28 -3.71 -32.14
CA ARG A 91 -1.98 -3.01 -31.07
C ARG A 91 -3.50 -3.21 -31.15
N PRO A 92 -4.22 -3.26 -30.01
CA PRO A 92 -5.66 -3.33 -30.06
C PRO A 92 -6.27 -1.99 -30.48
N ALA A 93 -7.37 -2.05 -31.22
CA ALA A 93 -8.16 -0.88 -31.62
C ALA A 93 -9.67 -1.09 -31.38
N PHE A 94 -10.10 -2.33 -31.19
CA PHE A 94 -11.48 -2.73 -30.97
C PHE A 94 -11.79 -2.91 -29.49
N ASP A 95 -12.83 -2.21 -29.03
CA ASP A 95 -13.39 -2.35 -27.68
C ASP A 95 -14.36 -3.53 -27.64
N CYS A 96 -14.15 -4.46 -26.71
CA CYS A 96 -15.04 -5.60 -26.56
C CYS A 96 -16.43 -5.14 -26.08
N PRO A 97 -17.53 -5.57 -26.72
CA PRO A 97 -18.89 -5.19 -26.32
C PRO A 97 -19.30 -5.77 -24.95
N GLY A 98 -18.66 -6.85 -24.49
CA GLY A 98 -18.97 -7.50 -23.21
C GLY A 98 -18.30 -6.83 -22.00
N CYS A 99 -17.03 -6.44 -22.12
CA CYS A 99 -16.26 -5.85 -21.02
C CYS A 99 -15.92 -4.36 -21.16
N GLY A 100 -16.00 -3.82 -22.39
CA GLY A 100 -15.73 -2.40 -22.67
C GLY A 100 -14.24 -2.04 -22.76
N TRP A 101 -13.33 -3.02 -22.74
CA TRP A 101 -11.88 -2.80 -22.84
C TRP A 101 -11.36 -2.97 -24.27
N PRO A 102 -10.36 -2.16 -24.69
CA PRO A 102 -9.65 -2.37 -25.96
C PRO A 102 -8.76 -3.60 -25.84
N THR A 103 -9.12 -4.68 -26.53
CA THR A 103 -8.46 -5.99 -26.36
C THR A 103 -7.93 -6.57 -27.67
N HIS A 104 -8.65 -6.37 -28.78
CA HIS A 104 -8.33 -6.96 -30.07
C HIS A 104 -8.11 -5.89 -31.14
N LYS A 105 -7.47 -6.25 -32.24
CA LYS A 105 -7.25 -5.36 -33.39
C LYS A 105 -8.58 -4.95 -34.05
N ASN A 106 -9.41 -5.92 -34.37
CA ASN A 106 -10.70 -5.75 -35.06
C ASN A 106 -11.71 -6.79 -34.53
N GLN A 107 -12.95 -6.71 -35.03
CA GLN A 107 -14.02 -7.62 -34.63
C GLN A 107 -13.73 -9.09 -35.02
N GLU A 108 -13.15 -9.33 -36.20
CA GLU A 108 -12.79 -10.68 -36.66
C GLU A 108 -11.82 -11.38 -35.72
N ARG A 109 -10.73 -10.71 -35.30
CA ARG A 109 -9.79 -11.24 -34.30
C ARG A 109 -10.45 -11.52 -32.95
N TRP A 110 -11.40 -10.68 -32.56
CA TRP A 110 -12.16 -10.87 -31.33
C TRP A 110 -13.07 -12.10 -31.40
N GLU A 111 -13.70 -12.37 -32.55
CA GLU A 111 -14.51 -13.57 -32.77
C GLU A 111 -13.65 -14.85 -32.77
N GLU A 112 -12.46 -14.81 -33.39
CA GLU A 112 -11.47 -15.90 -33.38
C GLU A 112 -10.90 -16.22 -31.98
N GLY A 113 -10.80 -15.21 -31.11
CA GLY A 113 -10.27 -15.29 -29.75
C GLY A 113 -11.34 -15.32 -28.66
N LYS A 114 -12.62 -15.47 -29.03
CA LYS A 114 -13.75 -15.23 -28.11
C LYS A 114 -13.76 -16.15 -26.89
N GLU A 115 -13.41 -17.42 -27.07
CA GLU A 115 -13.40 -18.41 -25.98
C GLU A 115 -12.37 -18.05 -24.91
N GLU A 116 -11.12 -17.79 -25.31
CA GLU A 116 -10.04 -17.33 -24.43
C GLU A 116 -10.40 -15.99 -23.77
N HIS A 117 -11.00 -15.07 -24.53
CA HIS A 117 -11.43 -13.78 -24.00
C HIS A 117 -12.52 -13.91 -22.92
N ASN A 118 -13.40 -14.90 -23.03
CA ASN A 118 -14.51 -15.09 -22.11
C ASN A 118 -14.04 -15.42 -20.68
N GLU A 119 -12.86 -16.05 -20.53
CA GLU A 119 -12.29 -16.40 -19.22
C GLU A 119 -12.02 -15.18 -18.34
N TYR A 120 -11.59 -14.06 -18.93
CA TYR A 120 -11.25 -12.83 -18.21
C TYR A 120 -12.18 -11.64 -18.50
N CYS A 121 -13.11 -11.79 -19.45
CA CYS A 121 -14.09 -10.76 -19.82
C CYS A 121 -14.94 -10.30 -18.63
N GLY A 122 -15.44 -11.24 -17.80
CA GLY A 122 -16.24 -10.91 -16.61
C GLY A 122 -15.51 -10.02 -15.62
N ARG A 123 -14.23 -10.32 -15.35
CA ARG A 123 -13.35 -9.49 -14.50
C ARG A 123 -13.12 -8.11 -15.10
N LEU A 124 -12.88 -8.00 -16.40
CA LEU A 124 -12.69 -6.71 -17.07
C LEU A 124 -13.95 -5.85 -17.00
N LYS A 125 -15.12 -6.47 -17.17
CA LYS A 125 -16.42 -5.79 -17.03
C LYS A 125 -16.59 -5.24 -15.61
N GLU A 126 -16.29 -6.06 -14.61
CA GLU A 126 -16.34 -5.66 -13.19
C GLU A 126 -15.50 -4.41 -12.90
N VAL A 127 -14.23 -4.42 -13.34
CA VAL A 127 -13.33 -3.26 -13.18
C VAL A 127 -13.85 -2.03 -13.92
N ASN A 128 -14.41 -2.22 -15.10
CA ASN A 128 -14.96 -1.12 -15.89
C ASN A 128 -16.10 -0.43 -15.14
N GLU A 129 -17.07 -1.20 -14.64
CA GLU A 129 -18.19 -0.63 -13.91
C GLU A 129 -17.75 -0.01 -12.58
N ASP A 130 -16.80 -0.62 -11.86
CA ASP A 130 -16.24 -0.06 -10.60
C ASP A 130 -15.59 1.31 -10.86
N GLU A 131 -14.79 1.45 -11.92
CA GLU A 131 -14.15 2.72 -12.28
C GLU A 131 -15.15 3.81 -12.70
N HIS A 132 -16.24 3.44 -13.37
CA HIS A 132 -17.33 4.35 -13.70
C HIS A 132 -18.14 4.77 -12.47
N ASP A 133 -18.38 3.85 -11.53
CA ASP A 133 -19.07 4.16 -10.29
C ASP A 133 -18.26 5.13 -9.41
N LEU A 134 -16.94 4.93 -9.30
CA LEU A 134 -16.04 5.84 -8.58
C LEU A 134 -16.05 7.28 -9.15
N ARG A 135 -16.37 7.44 -10.44
CA ARG A 135 -16.42 8.73 -11.14
C ARG A 135 -17.83 9.24 -11.39
N SER A 136 -18.85 8.44 -11.06
CA SER A 136 -20.27 8.79 -11.25
C SER A 136 -20.70 10.05 -10.49
N GLY A 137 -19.92 10.47 -9.49
CA GLY A 137 -20.24 11.61 -8.63
C GLY A 137 -21.38 11.31 -7.66
N ARG A 138 -21.78 10.03 -7.50
CA ARG A 138 -22.72 9.65 -6.45
C ARG A 138 -22.12 9.91 -5.08
N ARG A 139 -22.99 10.17 -4.11
CA ARG A 139 -22.60 10.20 -2.71
C ARG A 139 -22.29 8.78 -2.24
N MET A 140 -21.05 8.53 -1.87
CA MET A 140 -20.59 7.22 -1.39
C MET A 140 -20.77 7.15 0.12
N THR A 141 -21.95 6.70 0.55
CA THR A 141 -22.27 6.51 1.97
C THR A 141 -21.31 5.56 2.66
N GLU A 142 -20.72 4.63 1.91
CA GLU A 142 -19.71 3.69 2.38
C GLU A 142 -18.38 4.34 2.78
N PHE A 143 -18.07 5.55 2.28
CA PHE A 143 -16.85 6.28 2.63
C PHE A 143 -17.10 7.35 3.69
N GLU A 144 -18.31 7.88 3.77
CA GLU A 144 -18.64 8.96 4.71
C GLU A 144 -18.93 8.45 6.13
N ASN A 145 -19.61 7.31 6.25
CA ASN A 145 -20.08 6.79 7.53
C ASN A 145 -19.16 5.67 8.04
N MET A 146 -17.87 5.96 8.13
CA MET A 146 -16.89 5.04 8.72
C MET A 146 -17.08 4.98 10.25
N PRO A 147 -17.05 3.80 10.87
CA PRO A 147 -17.21 3.68 12.31
C PRO A 147 -16.05 4.33 13.08
N GLU A 148 -16.41 5.06 14.13
CA GLU A 148 -15.49 5.71 15.05
C GLU A 148 -14.95 4.72 16.10
N GLU A 149 -14.60 5.23 17.28
CA GLU A 149 -14.06 4.46 18.39
C GLU A 149 -15.02 3.34 18.83
N GLN A 150 -14.45 2.15 18.97
CA GLN A 150 -15.17 0.99 19.43
C GLN A 150 -14.96 0.79 20.94
N PRO A 151 -16.03 0.53 21.72
CA PRO A 151 -15.88 0.17 23.12
C PRO A 151 -15.03 -1.09 23.27
N TYR A 152 -14.06 -1.07 24.19
CA TYR A 152 -13.12 -2.17 24.38
C TYR A 152 -13.80 -3.53 24.67
N GLU A 153 -14.99 -3.51 25.29
CA GLU A 153 -15.76 -4.72 25.61
C GLU A 153 -16.39 -5.39 24.39
N SER A 154 -16.55 -4.66 23.28
CA SER A 154 -17.17 -5.20 22.08
C SER A 154 -16.14 -5.97 21.25
N ALA A 155 -16.40 -7.27 21.06
CA ALA A 155 -15.49 -8.15 20.35
C ALA A 155 -15.55 -7.91 18.83
N VAL A 156 -14.39 -7.65 18.24
CA VAL A 156 -14.21 -7.56 16.78
C VAL A 156 -13.83 -8.93 16.23
N ASN A 157 -14.47 -9.31 15.13
CA ASN A 157 -14.16 -10.54 14.41
C ASN A 157 -13.38 -10.22 13.13
N PHE A 158 -12.19 -10.82 12.99
CA PHE A 158 -11.31 -10.61 11.86
C PHE A 158 -11.32 -11.77 10.84
N ALA A 159 -12.34 -12.63 10.82
CA ALA A 159 -12.39 -13.79 9.94
C ALA A 159 -12.51 -13.43 8.44
N SER A 160 -13.27 -12.38 8.11
CA SER A 160 -13.52 -11.91 6.74
C SER A 160 -13.88 -10.43 6.74
N TRP A 161 -13.88 -9.80 5.56
CA TRP A 161 -14.40 -8.43 5.39
C TRP A 161 -15.84 -8.27 5.90
N ASP A 162 -16.74 -9.21 5.59
CA ASP A 162 -18.15 -9.11 5.97
C ASP A 162 -18.34 -9.18 7.50
N THR A 163 -17.61 -10.08 8.16
CA THR A 163 -17.67 -10.21 9.63
C THR A 163 -17.05 -9.02 10.33
N LEU A 164 -15.97 -8.45 9.77
CA LEU A 164 -15.38 -7.21 10.27
C LEU A 164 -16.36 -6.05 10.13
N PHE A 165 -16.96 -5.86 8.96
CA PHE A 165 -17.92 -4.78 8.71
C PHE A 165 -19.12 -4.86 9.65
N PHE A 166 -19.65 -6.06 9.85
CA PHE A 166 -20.75 -6.27 10.79
C PHE A 166 -20.35 -5.97 12.24
N THR A 167 -19.22 -6.51 12.71
CA THR A 167 -18.81 -6.36 14.13
C THR A 167 -18.30 -4.96 14.48
N ARG A 168 -17.75 -4.21 13.51
CA ARG A 168 -17.33 -2.82 13.67
C ARG A 168 -18.47 -1.81 13.47
N GLY A 169 -19.67 -2.26 13.10
CA GLY A 169 -20.82 -1.37 12.89
C GLY A 169 -20.68 -0.48 11.66
N PHE A 170 -20.05 -0.98 10.58
CA PHE A 170 -20.14 -0.33 9.28
C PHE A 170 -21.61 -0.29 8.82
N LEU A 171 -21.98 0.73 8.05
CA LEU A 171 -23.28 0.74 7.38
C LEU A 171 -23.42 -0.53 6.54
N SER A 172 -24.56 -1.21 6.61
CA SER A 172 -24.80 -2.45 5.87
C SER A 172 -24.53 -2.25 4.38
N ILE A 173 -23.49 -2.92 3.88
CA ILE A 173 -23.06 -2.85 2.49
C ILE A 173 -23.69 -4.01 1.75
N ASP A 174 -24.76 -3.75 1.01
CA ASP A 174 -25.53 -4.81 0.34
C ASP A 174 -25.02 -5.14 -1.08
N SER A 175 -24.02 -4.40 -1.59
CA SER A 175 -23.49 -4.58 -2.95
C SER A 175 -22.02 -4.97 -2.96
N ASP A 176 -21.68 -6.04 -3.69
CA ASP A 176 -20.30 -6.51 -3.86
C ASP A 176 -19.36 -5.40 -4.36
N ARG A 177 -19.86 -4.53 -5.23
CA ARG A 177 -19.16 -3.33 -5.75
C ARG A 177 -18.68 -2.42 -4.61
N SER A 178 -19.58 -2.09 -3.69
CA SER A 178 -19.25 -1.21 -2.57
C SER A 178 -18.27 -1.89 -1.61
N VAL A 179 -18.39 -3.20 -1.40
CA VAL A 179 -17.40 -4.00 -0.64
C VAL A 179 -16.02 -3.94 -1.31
N ARG A 180 -15.93 -4.05 -2.65
CA ARG A 180 -14.67 -3.90 -3.39
C ARG A 180 -14.06 -2.50 -3.21
N HIS A 181 -14.87 -1.45 -3.25
CA HIS A 181 -14.43 -0.08 -3.04
C HIS A 181 -13.87 0.14 -1.63
N VAL A 182 -14.60 -0.28 -0.59
CA VAL A 182 -14.18 -0.14 0.81
C VAL A 182 -12.97 -1.00 1.13
N SER A 183 -12.96 -2.27 0.70
CA SER A 183 -11.83 -3.17 0.93
C SER A 183 -10.53 -2.65 0.29
N LYS A 184 -10.61 -1.98 -0.88
CA LYS A 184 -9.42 -1.41 -1.54
C LYS A 184 -8.75 -0.32 -0.71
N ILE A 185 -9.51 0.55 -0.06
CA ILE A 185 -8.96 1.66 0.73
C ILE A 185 -8.56 1.22 2.15
N LEU A 186 -9.26 0.24 2.72
CA LEU A 186 -9.01 -0.26 4.08
C LEU A 186 -8.00 -1.41 4.14
N THR A 187 -7.59 -1.99 3.01
CA THR A 187 -6.73 -3.18 2.99
C THR A 187 -5.46 -3.00 3.80
N TYR A 188 -4.79 -1.85 3.71
CA TYR A 188 -3.54 -1.58 4.42
C TYR A 188 -3.73 -1.49 5.95
N PRO A 189 -4.54 -0.56 6.48
CA PRO A 189 -4.75 -0.46 7.93
C PRO A 189 -5.38 -1.72 8.53
N MET A 190 -6.31 -2.39 7.82
CA MET A 190 -6.97 -3.59 8.35
C MET A 190 -6.08 -4.84 8.29
N THR A 191 -5.11 -4.91 7.38
CA THR A 191 -4.09 -5.96 7.41
C THR A 191 -3.19 -5.82 8.63
N ILE A 192 -2.74 -4.60 8.93
CA ILE A 192 -1.96 -4.32 10.14
C ILE A 192 -2.79 -4.65 11.39
N ALA A 193 -4.03 -4.19 11.45
CA ALA A 193 -4.92 -4.50 12.56
C ALA A 193 -5.13 -6.01 12.72
N GLY A 194 -5.39 -6.73 11.64
CA GLY A 194 -5.56 -8.20 11.67
C GLY A 194 -4.31 -8.93 12.14
N VAL A 195 -3.11 -8.43 11.84
CA VAL A 195 -1.85 -8.99 12.35
C VAL A 195 -1.67 -8.68 13.84
N LEU A 196 -1.94 -7.46 14.28
CA LEU A 196 -1.63 -6.99 15.64
C LEU A 196 -2.73 -7.27 16.69
N HIS A 197 -3.96 -7.51 16.26
CA HIS A 197 -5.09 -7.70 17.14
C HIS A 197 -5.13 -9.13 17.72
N GLN A 198 -5.51 -9.28 19.00
CA GLN A 198 -5.52 -10.57 19.68
C GLN A 198 -6.52 -11.57 19.06
N ASN A 199 -7.65 -11.07 18.56
CA ASN A 199 -8.67 -11.83 17.82
C ASN A 199 -8.42 -11.82 16.30
N GLY A 200 -7.20 -11.48 15.89
CA GLY A 200 -6.78 -11.54 14.49
C GLY A 200 -6.96 -12.94 13.90
N PRO A 201 -6.98 -13.07 12.56
CA PRO A 201 -7.21 -14.36 11.92
C PRO A 201 -6.00 -15.28 12.00
N PHE A 202 -4.86 -14.81 12.53
CA PHE A 202 -3.63 -15.57 12.62
C PHE A 202 -3.45 -16.13 14.02
N THR A 203 -3.52 -17.46 14.16
CA THR A 203 -3.40 -18.12 15.46
C THR A 203 -2.37 -19.25 15.39
N SER A 204 -2.02 -19.81 16.55
CA SER A 204 -1.24 -21.05 16.56
C SER A 204 -2.07 -22.27 16.17
N GLY A 205 -3.40 -22.20 16.30
CA GLY A 205 -4.32 -23.30 15.99
C GLY A 205 -4.46 -23.55 14.50
N ASN A 206 -4.46 -22.49 13.68
CA ASN A 206 -4.43 -22.60 12.22
C ASN A 206 -3.00 -22.70 11.65
N GLY A 207 -1.98 -22.84 12.50
CA GLY A 207 -0.58 -22.96 12.10
C GLY A 207 0.01 -21.70 11.46
N ARG A 208 -0.69 -20.54 11.50
CA ARG A 208 -0.17 -19.30 10.91
C ARG A 208 0.88 -18.64 11.79
N VAL A 209 0.69 -18.61 13.10
CA VAL A 209 1.69 -18.06 14.03
C VAL A 209 2.64 -19.17 14.49
N THR A 210 3.95 -18.98 14.30
CA THR A 210 4.94 -19.98 14.70
C THR A 210 5.13 -20.02 16.22
N ARG A 211 5.85 -21.03 16.73
CA ARG A 211 6.20 -21.10 18.16
C ARG A 211 6.98 -19.87 18.64
N GLN A 212 7.91 -19.38 17.83
CA GLN A 212 8.68 -18.18 18.14
C GLN A 212 7.84 -16.92 17.96
N GLY A 213 6.99 -16.89 16.93
CA GLY A 213 6.04 -15.82 16.68
C GLY A 213 5.10 -15.58 17.85
N ARG A 214 4.62 -16.64 18.52
CA ARG A 214 3.78 -16.51 19.72
C ARG A 214 4.40 -15.64 20.81
N ARG A 215 5.72 -15.71 21.02
CA ARG A 215 6.42 -14.88 22.01
C ARG A 215 6.41 -13.41 21.60
N SER A 216 6.65 -13.11 20.32
CA SER A 216 6.59 -11.75 19.79
C SER A 216 5.18 -11.19 19.83
N MET A 217 4.18 -11.97 19.38
CA MET A 217 2.77 -11.54 19.41
C MET A 217 2.28 -11.31 20.84
N ALA A 218 2.64 -12.16 21.79
CA ALA A 218 2.27 -11.98 23.19
C ALA A 218 2.83 -10.68 23.79
N ALA A 219 4.06 -10.32 23.42
CA ALA A 219 4.69 -9.05 23.83
C ALA A 219 3.94 -7.84 23.26
N LEU A 220 3.59 -7.86 21.97
CA LEU A 220 2.80 -6.78 21.36
C LEU A 220 1.39 -6.71 21.98
N HIS A 221 0.73 -7.85 22.17
CA HIS A 221 -0.62 -7.90 22.73
C HIS A 221 -0.69 -7.40 24.17
N SER A 222 0.37 -7.56 24.97
CA SER A 222 0.39 -7.04 26.35
C SER A 222 0.46 -5.51 26.42
N ILE A 223 0.86 -4.85 25.34
CA ILE A 223 0.82 -3.39 25.21
C ILE A 223 -0.52 -2.97 24.59
N LEU A 224 -0.90 -3.62 23.48
CA LEU A 224 -2.07 -3.23 22.69
C LEU A 224 -3.41 -3.56 23.35
N HIS A 225 -3.47 -4.58 24.22
CA HIS A 225 -4.70 -5.05 24.85
C HIS A 225 -4.55 -5.10 26.38
N LEU A 226 -5.69 -4.95 27.05
CA LEU A 226 -5.77 -5.20 28.49
C LEU A 226 -5.61 -6.69 28.80
N PRO A 227 -5.01 -7.03 29.95
CA PRO A 227 -5.01 -8.39 30.46
C PRO A 227 -6.44 -8.94 30.55
N PRO A 228 -6.65 -10.25 30.31
CA PRO A 228 -7.96 -10.87 30.45
C PRO A 228 -8.58 -10.60 31.83
N GLY A 229 -9.81 -10.09 31.84
CA GLY A 229 -10.55 -9.74 33.06
C GLY A 229 -10.27 -8.34 33.63
N ALA A 230 -9.34 -7.58 33.06
CA ALA A 230 -9.20 -6.16 33.36
C ALA A 230 -10.22 -5.34 32.57
N THR A 231 -10.80 -4.36 33.23
CA THR A 231 -11.70 -3.35 32.65
C THR A 231 -10.95 -2.04 32.48
N VAL A 232 -11.50 -1.12 31.68
CA VAL A 232 -10.92 0.22 31.48
C VAL A 232 -10.68 0.93 32.82
N GLU A 233 -11.57 0.72 33.80
CA GLU A 233 -11.49 1.32 35.14
C GLU A 233 -10.38 0.74 36.03
N THR A 234 -9.99 -0.52 35.80
CA THR A 234 -9.00 -1.22 36.64
C THR A 234 -7.59 -1.18 36.04
N ALA A 235 -7.44 -0.62 34.85
CA ALA A 235 -6.17 -0.55 34.14
C ALA A 235 -5.27 0.57 34.68
N SER A 236 -3.98 0.27 34.87
CA SER A 236 -3.02 1.28 35.34
C SER A 236 -2.84 2.39 34.30
N ASP A 237 -2.97 3.65 34.73
CA ASP A 237 -2.86 4.86 33.90
C ASP A 237 -1.40 5.29 33.70
N LYS A 238 -0.50 4.32 33.49
CA LYS A 238 0.90 4.62 33.22
C LYS A 238 1.00 5.19 31.81
N PRO A 239 1.70 6.32 31.60
CA PRO A 239 1.96 6.80 30.25
C PRO A 239 2.75 5.73 29.51
N GLN A 240 2.12 5.14 28.49
CA GLN A 240 2.79 4.19 27.61
C GLN A 240 3.57 4.98 26.56
N THR A 241 4.71 4.43 26.13
CA THR A 241 5.40 4.94 24.95
C THR A 241 4.51 4.74 23.73
N PRO A 242 4.54 5.67 22.75
CA PRO A 242 3.76 5.52 21.54
C PRO A 242 4.19 4.25 20.79
N PHE A 243 3.22 3.58 20.19
CA PHE A 243 3.44 2.40 19.36
C PHE A 243 3.87 2.86 17.97
N ARG A 244 5.09 2.48 17.55
CA ARG A 244 5.69 2.96 16.30
C ARG A 244 5.52 1.92 15.20
N LEU A 245 4.91 2.34 14.10
CA LEU A 245 4.72 1.54 12.89
C LEU A 245 5.60 2.07 11.78
N PHE A 246 6.57 1.28 11.35
CA PHE A 246 7.48 1.63 10.26
C PHE A 246 7.03 0.95 8.96
N LEU A 247 6.44 1.74 8.06
CA LEU A 247 5.99 1.29 6.74
C LEU A 247 7.10 1.55 5.71
N LEU A 248 7.80 0.49 5.33
CA LEU A 248 8.96 0.54 4.45
C LEU A 248 8.57 0.33 2.99
N GLY A 249 9.17 1.13 2.11
CA GLY A 249 8.86 1.11 0.67
C GLY A 249 7.52 1.74 0.36
N ALA A 250 7.11 2.73 1.15
CA ALA A 250 5.75 3.24 1.08
C ALA A 250 5.45 4.02 -0.20
N ARG A 251 4.30 3.71 -0.81
CA ARG A 251 3.78 4.21 -2.08
C ARG A 251 2.32 4.65 -1.89
N ALA A 252 1.36 3.93 -2.46
CA ALA A 252 -0.07 4.25 -2.43
C ALA A 252 -0.63 4.42 -1.00
N GLU A 253 -0.13 3.64 -0.05
CA GLU A 253 -0.52 3.68 1.37
C GLU A 253 -0.20 5.01 2.06
N SER A 254 0.87 5.71 1.62
CA SER A 254 1.25 7.03 2.16
C SER A 254 0.31 8.14 1.71
N THR A 255 -0.39 7.93 0.59
CA THR A 255 -1.35 8.89 0.03
C THR A 255 -2.76 8.71 0.59
N LEU A 256 -3.02 7.65 1.37
CA LEU A 256 -4.36 7.40 1.89
C LEU A 256 -4.84 8.56 2.80
N PRO A 257 -6.14 8.90 2.75
CA PRO A 257 -6.71 9.87 3.68
C PRO A 257 -6.45 9.49 5.14
N PRO A 258 -6.04 10.44 6.01
CA PRO A 258 -5.68 10.17 7.40
C PRO A 258 -6.76 9.47 8.24
N HIS A 259 -8.04 9.74 7.97
CA HIS A 259 -9.15 9.12 8.69
C HIS A 259 -9.26 7.60 8.45
N LEU A 260 -8.68 7.08 7.36
CA LEU A 260 -8.59 5.64 7.13
C LEU A 260 -7.53 4.99 8.02
N TRP A 261 -6.43 5.69 8.28
CA TRP A 261 -5.42 5.26 9.25
C TRP A 261 -5.94 5.36 10.69
N ALA A 262 -6.82 6.33 10.98
CA ALA A 262 -7.53 6.42 12.27
C ALA A 262 -8.38 5.18 12.60
N GLN A 263 -8.79 4.40 11.59
CA GLN A 263 -9.48 3.13 11.84
C GLN A 263 -8.63 2.13 12.64
N LEU A 264 -7.31 2.30 12.66
CA LEU A 264 -6.41 1.53 13.51
C LEU A 264 -6.50 1.98 14.97
N THR A 265 -6.49 3.30 15.24
CA THR A 265 -6.60 3.82 16.61
C THR A 265 -7.96 3.51 17.22
N HIS A 266 -9.02 3.50 16.40
CA HIS A 266 -10.36 3.10 16.84
C HIS A 266 -10.45 1.63 17.29
N LEU A 267 -9.55 0.76 16.83
CA LEU A 267 -9.43 -0.64 17.28
C LEU A 267 -8.57 -0.79 18.53
N PHE A 268 -7.72 0.19 18.83
CA PHE A 268 -6.76 0.18 19.93
C PHE A 268 -6.86 1.50 20.73
N PRO A 269 -7.99 1.77 21.42
CA PRO A 269 -8.32 3.09 21.95
C PRO A 269 -7.41 3.60 23.09
N ARG A 270 -6.52 2.77 23.62
CA ARG A 270 -5.61 3.13 24.73
C ARG A 270 -4.17 3.41 24.28
N VAL A 271 -3.87 3.24 23.00
CA VAL A 271 -2.51 3.30 22.47
C VAL A 271 -2.39 4.45 21.47
N ASP A 272 -1.36 5.25 21.66
CA ASP A 272 -0.98 6.29 20.72
C ASP A 272 -0.13 5.68 19.61
N PHE A 273 -0.48 5.94 18.35
CA PHE A 273 0.21 5.43 17.18
C PHE A 273 1.04 6.52 16.49
N GLU A 274 2.28 6.18 16.20
CA GLU A 274 3.15 6.93 15.29
C GLU A 274 3.43 6.09 14.05
N ILE A 275 2.90 6.50 12.90
CA ILE A 275 3.07 5.77 11.63
C ILE A 275 4.10 6.51 10.78
N TYR A 276 5.21 5.84 10.51
CA TYR A 276 6.31 6.31 9.69
C TYR A 276 6.23 5.71 8.29
N PHE A 277 5.90 6.51 7.28
CA PHE A 277 5.98 6.12 5.87
C PHE A 277 7.38 6.43 5.35
N ILE A 278 8.12 5.40 4.94
CA ILE A 278 9.54 5.50 4.58
C ILE A 278 9.73 4.97 3.16
N GLY A 279 10.28 5.78 2.28
CA GLY A 279 10.65 5.36 0.93
C GLY A 279 10.86 6.53 -0.04
N PRO A 280 11.49 6.28 -1.19
CA PRO A 280 11.72 7.31 -2.20
C PRO A 280 10.43 7.80 -2.88
N GLU A 281 9.41 6.94 -2.95
CA GLU A 281 8.12 7.18 -3.62
C GLU A 281 7.01 7.60 -2.64
N VAL A 282 7.37 7.96 -1.41
CA VAL A 282 6.40 8.41 -0.41
C VAL A 282 5.71 9.69 -0.89
N GLY A 283 4.39 9.64 -0.92
CA GLY A 283 3.52 10.78 -1.21
C GLY A 283 3.04 11.48 0.06
N LEU A 284 2.40 12.63 -0.14
CA LEU A 284 1.69 13.34 0.91
C LEU A 284 0.28 12.74 1.09
N PRO A 285 -0.24 12.68 2.33
CA PRO A 285 -1.56 12.12 2.60
C PRO A 285 -2.65 12.99 1.95
N LEU A 286 -3.64 12.34 1.33
CA LEU A 286 -4.75 13.04 0.70
C LEU A 286 -5.66 13.70 1.75
N ILE A 287 -5.41 14.98 2.01
CA ILE A 287 -6.23 15.83 2.88
C ILE A 287 -7.26 16.63 2.08
N ASN A 288 -8.11 17.40 2.78
CA ASN A 288 -9.14 18.23 2.17
C ASN A 288 -8.52 19.24 1.17
N PRO A 289 -9.20 19.55 0.05
CA PRO A 289 -8.68 20.48 -0.96
C PRO A 289 -8.29 21.85 -0.39
N THR A 290 -8.99 22.34 0.62
CA THR A 290 -8.67 23.60 1.32
C THR A 290 -7.34 23.57 2.05
N ASP A 291 -7.00 22.42 2.63
CA ASP A 291 -5.75 22.26 3.38
C ASP A 291 -4.56 22.03 2.44
N ARG A 292 -4.79 21.46 1.25
CA ARG A 292 -3.76 21.31 0.20
C ARG A 292 -3.25 22.64 -0.33
N LEU A 293 -4.05 23.70 -0.25
CA LEU A 293 -3.65 25.05 -0.69
C LEU A 293 -2.70 25.73 0.31
N LYS A 294 -2.53 25.19 1.52
CA LYS A 294 -1.62 25.74 2.52
C LYS A 294 -0.18 25.43 2.12
N LYS A 295 0.71 26.41 2.25
CA LYS A 295 2.16 26.24 2.00
C LYS A 295 2.82 25.19 2.89
N GLU A 296 2.20 24.88 4.03
CA GLU A 296 2.65 23.85 4.97
C GLU A 296 2.43 22.43 4.43
N TYR A 297 1.57 22.25 3.42
CA TYR A 297 1.36 20.98 2.73
C TYR A 297 2.46 20.72 1.68
N ALA A 298 3.69 20.63 2.16
CA ALA A 298 4.86 20.32 1.33
C ALA A 298 5.91 19.59 2.19
N PHE A 299 6.77 18.81 1.54
CA PHE A 299 7.93 18.26 2.23
C PHE A 299 8.86 19.37 2.68
N SER A 300 9.26 19.32 3.95
CA SER A 300 10.24 20.23 4.54
C SER A 300 11.48 19.47 5.00
N GLN A 301 12.65 20.07 4.82
CA GLN A 301 13.91 19.55 5.33
C GLN A 301 14.17 19.99 6.79
N ASP A 302 13.38 20.94 7.30
CA ASP A 302 13.62 21.58 8.61
C ASP A 302 13.06 20.79 9.80
N ASN A 303 12.35 19.68 9.56
CA ASN A 303 11.72 18.89 10.63
C ASN A 303 12.71 18.02 11.42
N GLY A 304 14.03 18.24 11.30
CA GLY A 304 15.06 17.58 12.11
C GLY A 304 15.49 16.19 11.63
N TRP A 305 14.88 15.64 10.58
CA TRP A 305 15.23 14.32 10.02
C TRP A 305 16.42 14.35 9.03
N GLY A 306 16.81 15.55 8.57
CA GLY A 306 17.86 15.72 7.55
C GLY A 306 17.45 15.24 6.14
N VAL A 307 16.19 14.82 5.97
CA VAL A 307 15.58 14.38 4.71
C VAL A 307 14.25 15.09 4.50
N PRO A 308 13.75 15.20 3.25
CA PRO A 308 12.43 15.76 3.00
C PRO A 308 11.37 14.96 3.77
N SER A 309 10.66 15.65 4.65
CA SER A 309 9.72 15.04 5.59
C SER A 309 8.47 15.88 5.77
N TYR A 310 7.37 15.21 6.11
CA TYR A 310 6.09 15.86 6.39
C TYR A 310 5.43 15.17 7.58
N ILE A 311 4.99 15.94 8.57
CA ILE A 311 4.36 15.44 9.78
C ILE A 311 2.94 15.95 9.84
N TYR A 312 1.98 15.04 9.95
CA TYR A 312 0.57 15.34 10.08
C TYR A 312 -0.01 14.67 11.32
N ASN A 313 -0.40 15.50 12.29
CA ASN A 313 -1.04 15.04 13.52
C ASN A 313 -2.55 15.04 13.29
N HIS A 314 -3.14 13.86 13.11
CA HIS A 314 -4.56 13.72 12.81
C HIS A 314 -5.42 13.83 14.07
N SER A 315 -5.01 13.15 15.13
CA SER A 315 -5.66 13.14 16.45
C SER A 315 -4.58 13.08 17.54
N PRO A 316 -4.92 13.27 18.83
CA PRO A 316 -3.96 13.10 19.92
C PRO A 316 -3.30 11.71 19.94
N GLN A 317 -4.00 10.70 19.39
CA GLN A 317 -3.56 9.30 19.36
C GLN A 317 -2.96 8.88 18.01
N LEU A 318 -2.95 9.73 16.98
CA LEU A 318 -2.43 9.37 15.66
C LEU A 318 -1.58 10.48 15.05
N SER A 319 -0.29 10.17 14.88
CA SER A 319 0.66 10.98 14.13
C SER A 319 1.12 10.23 12.88
N LEU A 320 1.03 10.88 11.72
CA LEU A 320 1.46 10.35 10.42
C LEU A 320 2.72 11.11 9.98
N ILE A 321 3.80 10.38 9.73
CA ILE A 321 5.12 10.94 9.42
C ILE A 321 5.59 10.38 8.09
N SER A 322 5.63 11.21 7.06
CA SER A 322 6.10 10.85 5.71
C SER A 322 7.55 11.25 5.52
N LEU A 323 8.43 10.30 5.19
CA LEU A 323 9.87 10.47 5.00
C LEU A 323 10.30 10.02 3.60
N GLN A 324 10.75 10.96 2.79
CA GLN A 324 11.19 10.69 1.43
C GLN A 324 12.68 10.33 1.39
N ALA A 325 13.01 9.13 1.86
CA ALA A 325 14.39 8.62 1.89
C ALA A 325 14.43 7.09 1.92
N PRO A 326 15.53 6.45 1.46
CA PRO A 326 15.74 5.03 1.72
C PRO A 326 15.99 4.79 3.21
N TYR A 327 15.46 3.69 3.74
CA TYR A 327 15.50 3.35 5.17
C TYR A 327 16.92 3.35 5.77
N GLU A 328 17.91 2.89 5.00
CA GLU A 328 19.30 2.76 5.45
C GLU A 328 19.90 4.06 6.00
N GLN A 329 19.45 5.22 5.49
CA GLN A 329 19.97 6.54 5.85
C GLN A 329 19.38 7.08 7.15
N ILE A 330 18.22 6.58 7.55
CA ILE A 330 17.45 7.10 8.68
C ILE A 330 17.33 6.10 9.84
N HIS A 331 17.75 4.84 9.64
CA HIS A 331 17.71 3.77 10.65
C HIS A 331 18.26 4.22 12.01
N ASP A 332 19.44 4.83 12.02
CA ASP A 332 20.12 5.24 13.26
C ASP A 332 19.35 6.32 14.05
N GLN A 333 18.49 7.09 13.37
CA GLN A 333 17.72 8.18 14.00
C GLN A 333 16.51 7.66 14.79
N PHE A 334 16.04 6.45 14.51
CA PHE A 334 14.87 5.86 15.20
C PHE A 334 15.25 5.16 16.52
N GLY A 335 16.54 4.89 16.74
CA GLY A 335 17.03 4.23 17.94
C GLY A 335 16.76 5.05 19.22
N PRO A 336 16.51 4.41 20.37
CA PRO A 336 16.51 2.96 20.59
C PRO A 336 15.23 2.27 20.05
N PHE A 337 15.39 1.05 19.54
CA PHE A 337 14.27 0.19 19.13
C PHE A 337 13.81 -0.70 20.28
N ASP A 338 12.50 -0.89 20.39
CA ASP A 338 11.83 -1.72 21.38
C ASP A 338 10.91 -2.76 20.71
N PRO A 339 11.25 -4.06 20.76
CA PRO A 339 10.43 -5.14 20.17
C PRO A 339 9.01 -5.29 20.71
N TYR A 340 8.64 -4.57 21.78
CA TYR A 340 7.30 -4.57 22.36
C TYR A 340 6.40 -3.46 21.80
N THR A 341 6.98 -2.38 21.28
CA THR A 341 6.25 -1.19 20.83
C THR A 341 6.55 -0.78 19.39
N ASP A 342 7.58 -1.38 18.78
CA ASP A 342 8.00 -1.12 17.40
C ASP A 342 7.70 -2.32 16.49
N VAL A 343 7.10 -2.03 15.34
CA VAL A 343 6.83 -3.04 14.31
C VAL A 343 7.13 -2.48 12.92
N PHE A 344 7.77 -3.31 12.09
CA PHE A 344 8.02 -3.00 10.69
C PHE A 344 6.97 -3.69 9.80
N PHE A 345 6.54 -2.99 8.76
CA PHE A 345 5.69 -3.52 7.69
C PHE A 345 6.26 -3.10 6.33
N ALA A 346 6.25 -3.99 5.36
CA ALA A 346 6.49 -3.64 3.96
C ALA A 346 5.37 -4.20 3.08
N PHE A 347 4.72 -3.31 2.32
CA PHE A 347 3.64 -3.71 1.43
C PHE A 347 4.18 -4.09 0.06
N SER A 348 4.17 -5.40 -0.24
CA SER A 348 4.72 -5.98 -1.45
C SER A 348 6.13 -5.47 -1.77
N PRO A 349 7.13 -5.82 -0.93
CA PRO A 349 8.50 -5.31 -1.04
C PRO A 349 9.21 -5.76 -2.32
N GLY A 350 8.76 -6.86 -2.93
CA GLY A 350 9.30 -7.35 -4.20
C GLY A 350 10.71 -7.91 -4.08
N PHE A 351 11.00 -8.61 -2.99
CA PHE A 351 12.31 -9.22 -2.71
C PHE A 351 12.82 -10.11 -3.84
N GLY A 352 11.94 -10.91 -4.43
CA GLY A 352 12.26 -11.88 -5.48
C GLY A 352 12.31 -11.29 -6.90
N PHE A 353 12.09 -9.99 -7.07
CA PHE A 353 12.23 -9.36 -8.39
C PHE A 353 13.70 -9.20 -8.77
N PRO A 354 14.02 -9.27 -10.07
CA PRO A 354 15.37 -8.99 -10.54
C PRO A 354 15.75 -7.55 -10.24
N HIS A 355 17.00 -7.36 -9.87
CA HIS A 355 17.59 -6.04 -9.64
C HIS A 355 17.58 -5.23 -10.95
N GLN A 356 17.07 -4.00 -10.90
CA GLN A 356 16.99 -3.09 -12.04
C GLN A 356 17.88 -1.85 -11.80
N PRO A 357 19.18 -1.91 -12.12
CA PRO A 357 20.14 -0.85 -11.79
C PRO A 357 19.85 0.47 -12.53
N LEU A 358 19.20 0.42 -13.70
CA LEU A 358 18.77 1.62 -14.42
C LEU A 358 17.61 2.34 -13.72
N LEU A 359 16.63 1.57 -13.21
CA LEU A 359 15.51 2.14 -12.47
C LEU A 359 16.00 2.78 -11.16
N GLU A 360 16.97 2.16 -10.50
CA GLU A 360 17.58 2.66 -9.27
C GLU A 360 18.33 3.99 -9.47
N LYS A 361 19.04 4.15 -10.59
CA LYS A 361 19.70 5.42 -10.94
C LYS A 361 18.67 6.53 -11.19
N ILE A 362 17.51 6.20 -11.76
CA ILE A 362 16.43 7.15 -12.02
C ILE A 362 15.73 7.56 -10.72
N THR A 363 15.44 6.61 -9.83
CA THR A 363 14.80 6.87 -8.53
C THR A 363 15.74 7.61 -7.57
N LYS A 364 17.03 7.25 -7.51
CA LYS A 364 18.05 8.00 -6.74
C LYS A 364 18.35 9.38 -7.33
N GLY A 365 18.16 9.56 -8.64
CA GLY A 365 18.36 10.83 -9.34
C GLY A 365 17.21 11.83 -9.21
N GLY A 366 16.14 11.52 -8.46
CA GLY A 366 14.99 12.41 -8.24
C GLY A 366 14.13 12.66 -9.49
N LYS A 367 14.43 12.02 -10.62
CA LYS A 367 13.69 12.16 -11.89
C LYS A 367 12.61 11.09 -12.09
N GLY A 368 12.40 10.24 -11.09
CA GLY A 368 11.32 9.25 -11.05
C GLY A 368 9.98 9.79 -10.57
N GLN A 369 9.81 11.11 -10.44
CA GLN A 369 8.48 11.71 -10.31
C GLN A 369 7.80 11.69 -11.68
N VAL A 370 6.97 10.68 -11.95
CA VAL A 370 5.84 10.90 -12.85
C VAL A 370 4.84 11.76 -12.09
N LEU A 371 5.14 13.05 -11.95
CA LEU A 371 4.19 14.06 -11.54
C LEU A 371 3.13 14.13 -12.63
N PHE A 372 1.89 13.75 -12.30
CA PHE A 372 0.71 14.19 -13.04
C PHE A 372 0.48 15.66 -12.70
N GLU A 373 1.35 16.54 -13.19
CA GLU A 373 1.09 17.98 -13.19
C GLU A 373 0.75 18.43 -14.61
N GLN A 374 -0.42 19.06 -14.70
CA GLN A 374 -0.97 19.69 -15.89
C GLN A 374 -0.03 20.81 -16.33
N GLU A 375 0.45 20.76 -17.58
CA GLU A 375 0.98 21.96 -18.24
C GLU A 375 -0.14 22.61 -19.06
N GLU A 376 -0.79 23.62 -18.47
CA GLU A 376 -1.32 24.74 -19.25
C GLU A 376 -0.16 25.74 -19.47
N ASP A 377 0.34 25.86 -20.69
CA ASP A 377 0.28 27.11 -21.45
C ASP A 377 0.91 26.98 -22.83
N GLY A 378 0.14 27.32 -23.85
CA GLY A 378 0.57 27.28 -25.24
C GLY A 378 1.48 28.44 -25.62
N LYS A 379 2.47 28.15 -26.48
CA LYS A 379 2.94 29.09 -27.52
C LYS A 379 3.61 28.33 -28.67
N LYS A 380 3.22 28.76 -29.87
CA LYS A 380 3.49 28.22 -31.21
C LYS A 380 4.98 28.09 -31.55
N ALA A 381 5.36 27.02 -32.24
CA ALA A 381 6.44 27.03 -33.24
C ALA A 381 6.28 25.92 -34.30
N ASN A 382 5.83 26.36 -35.48
CA ASN A 382 6.08 25.89 -36.85
C ASN A 382 6.16 24.40 -37.25
N ALA A 383 5.36 24.13 -38.29
CA ALA A 383 5.34 22.97 -39.15
C ALA A 383 6.71 22.56 -39.72
N ARG A 384 7.01 21.26 -39.65
CA ARG A 384 7.82 20.53 -40.64
C ARG A 384 7.21 19.16 -40.88
N THR A 385 7.33 18.78 -42.14
CA THR A 385 6.69 17.74 -42.95
C THR A 385 6.95 16.28 -42.54
N GLU A 386 6.04 15.42 -42.99
CA GLU A 386 6.03 13.96 -42.93
C GLU A 386 7.28 13.28 -43.51
N ALA A 387 7.38 12.00 -43.14
CA ALA A 387 8.24 10.94 -43.66
C ALA A 387 9.67 10.94 -43.12
N ASP A 388 9.89 10.14 -42.06
CA ASP A 388 10.98 9.15 -42.06
C ASP A 388 10.71 8.04 -41.04
N ALA A 389 11.03 6.83 -41.48
CA ALA A 389 10.69 5.55 -40.87
C ALA A 389 11.34 5.37 -39.48
N TYR A 390 10.54 4.90 -38.51
CA TYR A 390 11.07 4.37 -37.26
C TYR A 390 11.73 3.01 -37.53
N SER A 391 13.03 3.03 -37.79
CA SER A 391 13.91 1.89 -37.63
C SER A 391 14.61 2.07 -36.28
N PRO A 392 14.48 1.16 -35.30
CA PRO A 392 15.20 1.30 -34.03
C PRO A 392 16.69 1.27 -34.32
N ALA A 393 17.36 2.41 -34.14
CA ALA A 393 18.81 2.46 -34.16
C ALA A 393 19.33 1.59 -33.00
N GLU A 394 20.11 0.59 -33.35
CA GLU A 394 20.92 -0.19 -32.41
C GLU A 394 21.84 0.80 -31.68
N ILE A 395 21.52 1.09 -30.42
CA ILE A 395 22.44 1.79 -29.53
C ILE A 395 23.48 0.74 -29.14
N GLU A 396 24.61 0.72 -29.84
CA GLU A 396 25.81 0.02 -29.38
C GLU A 396 26.24 0.64 -28.04
N SER A 397 25.86 -0.01 -26.94
CA SER A 397 26.41 0.30 -25.63
C SER A 397 27.69 -0.52 -25.43
N ASP A 398 28.84 0.15 -25.27
CA ASP A 398 30.14 -0.41 -24.86
C ASP A 398 30.14 -0.92 -23.40
N VAL A 399 29.07 -1.60 -22.97
CA VAL A 399 29.03 -2.31 -21.70
C VAL A 399 29.18 -3.79 -22.00
N PRO A 400 30.22 -4.48 -21.50
CA PRO A 400 30.38 -5.91 -21.70
C PRO A 400 29.10 -6.63 -21.25
N TYR A 401 28.49 -7.39 -22.16
CA TYR A 401 27.41 -8.33 -21.85
C TYR A 401 28.01 -9.46 -21.01
N ALA A 402 28.17 -9.23 -19.71
CA ALA A 402 28.30 -10.29 -18.74
C ALA A 402 26.92 -10.96 -18.62
N PRO A 403 26.81 -12.30 -18.68
CA PRO A 403 25.55 -12.96 -18.39
C PRO A 403 25.16 -12.54 -16.96
N PRO A 404 24.03 -11.85 -16.76
CA PRO A 404 23.69 -11.39 -15.43
C PRO A 404 23.36 -12.64 -14.62
N GLU A 405 24.16 -12.94 -13.61
CA GLU A 405 23.55 -13.45 -12.38
C GLU A 405 22.50 -12.41 -12.03
N THR A 406 21.23 -12.70 -12.32
CA THR A 406 20.14 -11.77 -12.07
C THR A 406 19.93 -11.72 -10.57
N LEU A 407 20.77 -10.95 -9.87
CA LEU A 407 20.66 -10.70 -8.45
C LEU A 407 19.25 -10.20 -8.17
N VAL A 408 18.67 -10.67 -7.08
CA VAL A 408 17.33 -10.25 -6.67
C VAL A 408 17.39 -8.96 -5.85
N GLN A 409 16.27 -8.24 -5.72
CA GLN A 409 16.21 -7.02 -4.91
C GLN A 409 16.57 -7.28 -3.45
N ALA A 410 16.26 -8.48 -2.92
CA ALA A 410 16.68 -8.93 -1.59
C ALA A 410 18.21 -8.89 -1.38
N GLN A 411 18.98 -9.26 -2.40
CA GLN A 411 20.46 -9.32 -2.36
C GLN A 411 21.11 -7.95 -2.59
N THR A 412 20.35 -6.98 -3.11
CA THR A 412 20.85 -5.66 -3.51
C THR A 412 20.23 -4.58 -2.63
N THR A 413 19.16 -3.92 -3.09
CA THR A 413 18.51 -2.78 -2.42
C THR A 413 18.01 -3.09 -1.02
N TRP A 414 17.58 -4.32 -0.75
CA TRP A 414 17.04 -4.71 0.54
C TRP A 414 18.07 -5.36 1.48
N ARG A 415 19.29 -5.67 1.01
CA ARG A 415 20.29 -6.39 1.82
C ARG A 415 20.61 -5.65 3.12
N ARG A 416 21.00 -4.37 3.02
CA ARG A 416 21.37 -3.56 4.18
C ARG A 416 20.17 -3.23 5.09
N PRO A 417 18.99 -2.83 4.57
CA PRO A 417 17.79 -2.66 5.39
C PRO A 417 17.43 -3.93 6.16
N LEU A 418 17.48 -5.10 5.52
CA LEU A 418 17.16 -6.37 6.17
C LEU A 418 18.15 -6.65 7.31
N GLN A 419 19.46 -6.48 7.10
CA GLN A 419 20.45 -6.63 8.17
C GLN A 419 20.15 -5.71 9.37
N GLN A 420 19.94 -4.41 9.11
CA GLN A 420 19.62 -3.42 10.16
C GLN A 420 18.33 -3.75 10.91
N ILE A 421 17.27 -4.17 10.21
CA ILE A 421 15.98 -4.52 10.85
C ILE A 421 16.10 -5.79 11.68
N LEU A 422 16.81 -6.81 11.18
CA LEU A 422 17.02 -8.06 11.93
C LEU A 422 17.87 -7.85 13.19
N GLU A 423 18.74 -6.83 13.22
CA GLU A 423 19.46 -6.44 14.44
C GLU A 423 18.53 -5.89 15.52
N THR A 424 17.47 -5.15 15.15
CA THR A 424 16.51 -4.57 16.12
C THR A 424 15.71 -5.62 16.90
N LYS A 425 15.62 -6.87 16.39
CA LYS A 425 14.77 -7.95 16.90
C LYS A 425 13.27 -7.62 16.94
N CYS A 426 12.86 -6.51 16.34
CA CYS A 426 11.45 -6.16 16.18
C CYS A 426 10.80 -7.06 15.11
N PRO A 427 9.50 -7.36 15.23
CA PRO A 427 8.77 -8.07 14.19
C PRO A 427 8.74 -7.27 12.89
N PHE A 428 8.99 -7.95 11.77
CA PHE A 428 8.89 -7.39 10.43
C PHE A 428 7.89 -8.21 9.60
N PHE A 429 6.78 -7.58 9.23
CA PHE A 429 5.73 -8.19 8.44
C PHE A 429 5.77 -7.73 6.99
N PHE A 430 5.33 -8.61 6.10
CA PHE A 430 5.32 -8.38 4.67
C PHE A 430 3.98 -8.79 4.11
N THR A 431 3.62 -8.14 3.02
CA THR A 431 2.50 -8.58 2.19
C THR A 431 2.97 -8.87 0.78
N ALA A 432 2.15 -9.56 0.01
CA ALA A 432 2.43 -9.90 -1.37
C ALA A 432 1.24 -9.58 -2.27
N PHE A 433 1.48 -9.28 -3.53
CA PHE A 433 0.43 -9.01 -4.51
C PHE A 433 -0.30 -10.28 -4.97
N SER A 434 0.38 -11.42 -4.93
CA SER A 434 -0.14 -12.66 -5.47
C SER A 434 0.48 -13.89 -4.79
N PRO A 435 -0.08 -15.11 -5.02
CA PRO A 435 0.53 -16.34 -4.53
C PRO A 435 1.95 -16.57 -5.04
N LEU A 436 2.21 -16.26 -6.31
CA LEU A 436 3.51 -16.48 -6.93
C LEU A 436 4.55 -15.45 -6.45
N ASP A 437 4.13 -14.20 -6.29
CA ASP A 437 4.93 -13.13 -5.68
C ASP A 437 5.35 -13.48 -4.25
N LEU A 438 4.39 -13.94 -3.44
CA LEU A 438 4.65 -14.41 -2.08
C LEU A 438 5.71 -15.51 -2.04
N GLN A 439 5.57 -16.52 -2.90
CA GLN A 439 6.50 -17.63 -2.95
C GLN A 439 7.90 -17.18 -3.41
N ARG A 440 8.01 -16.27 -4.37
CA ARG A 440 9.30 -15.71 -4.81
C ARG A 440 9.99 -14.91 -3.72
N ASP A 441 9.24 -14.05 -3.03
CA ASP A 441 9.78 -13.25 -1.93
C ASP A 441 10.28 -14.12 -0.78
N VAL A 442 9.54 -15.20 -0.47
CA VAL A 442 9.98 -16.22 0.49
C VAL A 442 11.24 -16.92 -0.02
N SER A 443 11.27 -17.40 -1.26
CA SER A 443 12.45 -18.06 -1.82
C SER A 443 13.68 -17.16 -1.83
N ALA A 444 13.50 -15.86 -2.09
CA ALA A 444 14.58 -14.87 -2.08
C ALA A 444 15.20 -14.67 -0.70
N LEU A 445 14.42 -14.66 0.38
CA LEU A 445 14.97 -14.55 1.74
C LEU A 445 15.58 -15.86 2.24
N PHE A 446 14.96 -17.00 1.91
CA PHE A 446 15.43 -18.32 2.35
C PHE A 446 16.58 -18.88 1.48
N GLY A 447 16.92 -18.26 0.35
CA GLY A 447 17.93 -18.78 -0.57
C GLY A 447 17.51 -20.12 -1.20
N THR A 448 16.23 -20.27 -1.53
CA THR A 448 15.69 -21.51 -2.13
C THR A 448 15.27 -21.28 -3.58
N ASN A 449 14.90 -22.37 -4.27
CA ASN A 449 14.42 -22.27 -5.64
C ASN A 449 13.08 -21.50 -5.67
N PRO A 450 12.97 -20.43 -6.47
CA PRO A 450 11.71 -19.76 -6.71
C PRO A 450 10.77 -20.65 -7.54
N PRO A 451 9.45 -20.49 -7.41
CA PRO A 451 8.49 -21.21 -8.24
C PRO A 451 8.62 -20.80 -9.72
N SER A 452 8.55 -21.79 -10.60
CA SER A 452 8.51 -21.56 -12.05
C SER A 452 7.10 -21.12 -12.46
N ALA A 453 7.00 -20.31 -13.52
CA ALA A 453 5.71 -19.90 -14.09
C ALA A 453 4.84 -21.10 -14.54
N ASN A 454 5.43 -22.29 -14.72
CA ASN A 454 4.74 -23.53 -15.06
C ASN A 454 4.33 -24.38 -13.84
N SER A 455 4.48 -23.88 -12.61
CA SER A 455 4.06 -24.61 -11.41
C SER A 455 2.53 -24.75 -11.36
N PRO A 456 1.98 -25.97 -11.20
CA PRO A 456 0.55 -26.21 -11.24
C PRO A 456 -0.13 -25.54 -10.03
N GLY A 457 -1.01 -24.56 -10.26
CA GLY A 457 -1.82 -23.97 -9.19
C GLY A 457 -2.32 -22.54 -9.39
N SER A 458 -1.82 -21.76 -10.35
CA SER A 458 -2.40 -20.45 -10.67
C SER A 458 -3.03 -20.46 -12.08
N PRO A 459 -4.37 -20.44 -12.20
CA PRO A 459 -5.04 -20.28 -13.50
C PRO A 459 -4.89 -18.86 -14.07
N VAL A 460 -4.29 -17.92 -13.33
CA VAL A 460 -4.20 -16.50 -13.70
C VAL A 460 -2.77 -16.14 -14.06
N ARG A 461 -2.60 -15.59 -15.27
CA ARG A 461 -1.33 -15.04 -15.74
C ARG A 461 -1.01 -13.75 -14.97
N GLU A 462 0.02 -13.79 -14.13
CA GLU A 462 0.42 -12.65 -13.30
C GLU A 462 1.51 -11.78 -13.92
N PHE A 463 2.34 -12.37 -14.78
CA PHE A 463 3.41 -11.68 -15.48
C PHE A 463 3.43 -12.09 -16.95
N PRO A 464 3.86 -11.21 -17.85
CA PRO A 464 4.15 -11.58 -19.23
C PRO A 464 5.31 -12.60 -19.32
N ASP A 465 5.29 -13.47 -20.33
CA ASP A 465 6.29 -14.57 -20.46
C ASP A 465 7.71 -14.04 -20.70
N TYR A 466 7.84 -12.79 -21.17
CA TYR A 466 9.13 -12.15 -21.43
C TYR A 466 9.81 -11.59 -20.18
N VAL A 467 9.13 -11.54 -19.02
CA VAL A 467 9.77 -11.16 -17.77
C VAL A 467 10.63 -12.34 -17.33
N ALA A 468 11.94 -12.26 -17.59
CA ALA A 468 12.92 -13.28 -17.20
C ALA A 468 13.07 -13.31 -15.67
N LEU A 469 12.15 -14.02 -15.03
CA LEU A 469 12.14 -14.23 -13.59
C LEU A 469 13.21 -15.27 -13.23
N PRO A 470 13.91 -15.11 -12.10
CA PRO A 470 14.83 -16.14 -11.62
C PRO A 470 14.07 -17.46 -11.47
N THR A 471 14.57 -18.53 -12.09
CA THR A 471 14.03 -19.90 -11.97
C THR A 471 15.04 -20.87 -11.36
N GLY A 472 16.28 -20.44 -11.17
CA GLY A 472 17.36 -21.20 -10.53
C GLY A 472 17.49 -20.92 -9.04
N PRO A 473 18.32 -21.68 -8.32
CA PRO A 473 18.58 -21.46 -6.89
C PRO A 473 19.11 -20.05 -6.64
N ILE A 474 18.50 -19.36 -5.69
CA ILE A 474 18.96 -18.03 -5.23
C ILE A 474 20.01 -18.26 -4.15
N GLU A 475 21.18 -17.64 -4.31
CA GLU A 475 22.23 -17.74 -3.30
C GLU A 475 21.79 -17.10 -1.96
N PRO A 476 22.06 -17.76 -0.81
CA PRO A 476 21.77 -17.21 0.50
C PRO A 476 22.36 -15.82 0.71
N ILE A 477 21.62 -14.94 1.39
CA ILE A 477 22.04 -13.58 1.67
C ILE A 477 22.85 -13.58 2.97
N GLU A 478 24.14 -13.26 2.86
CA GLU A 478 25.05 -13.14 3.99
C GLU A 478 24.53 -12.12 5.03
N GLY A 479 24.38 -12.57 6.29
CA GLY A 479 23.87 -11.77 7.40
C GLY A 479 22.34 -11.60 7.42
N VAL A 480 21.60 -12.29 6.54
CA VAL A 480 20.14 -12.27 6.53
C VAL A 480 19.58 -13.69 6.61
N THR A 481 19.89 -14.57 5.65
CA THR A 481 19.20 -15.88 5.49
C THR A 481 19.26 -16.76 6.75
N ASP A 482 20.38 -16.72 7.48
CA ASP A 482 20.55 -17.48 8.73
C ASP A 482 20.25 -16.67 10.00
N GLU A 483 19.87 -15.40 9.90
CA GLU A 483 19.73 -14.48 11.05
C GLU A 483 18.28 -14.23 11.47
N PHE A 484 17.29 -14.84 10.81
CA PHE A 484 15.88 -14.64 11.13
C PHE A 484 15.13 -15.89 11.57
N GLU A 485 14.01 -15.67 12.24
CA GLU A 485 12.98 -16.68 12.53
C GLU A 485 11.64 -16.20 11.97
N LEU A 486 10.82 -17.13 11.47
CA LEU A 486 9.45 -16.83 11.07
C LEU A 486 8.62 -16.47 12.30
N VAL A 487 7.92 -15.33 12.24
CA VAL A 487 6.88 -14.94 13.21
C VAL A 487 5.52 -15.40 12.70
N LEU A 488 5.23 -15.13 11.43
CA LEU A 488 3.99 -15.44 10.75
C LEU A 488 4.31 -16.21 9.46
N THR A 489 3.70 -17.38 9.28
CA THR A 489 3.93 -18.22 8.10
C THR A 489 3.28 -17.61 6.85
N PRO A 490 3.91 -17.79 5.67
CA PRO A 490 3.34 -17.40 4.38
C PRO A 490 1.96 -17.98 4.14
N GLY A 491 1.01 -17.11 3.79
CA GLY A 491 -0.32 -17.54 3.40
C GLY A 491 -1.23 -16.36 3.06
N VAL A 492 -2.49 -16.69 2.77
CA VAL A 492 -3.54 -15.74 2.38
C VAL A 492 -3.75 -14.69 3.48
N ASN A 493 -3.92 -13.44 3.05
CA ASN A 493 -4.37 -12.32 3.85
C ASN A 493 -5.91 -12.18 3.74
N PRO A 494 -6.67 -12.37 4.84
CA PRO A 494 -8.13 -12.18 4.82
C PRO A 494 -8.56 -10.75 4.49
N PHE A 495 -7.67 -9.76 4.69
CA PHE A 495 -7.93 -8.34 4.43
C PHE A 495 -7.25 -7.82 3.16
N GLY A 496 -6.96 -8.71 2.19
CA GLY A 496 -6.58 -8.29 0.85
C GLY A 496 -7.71 -7.52 0.16
N SER A 497 -7.37 -6.66 -0.81
CA SER A 497 -8.38 -5.94 -1.58
C SER A 497 -9.21 -6.90 -2.41
N LEU A 498 -10.54 -6.74 -2.44
CA LEU A 498 -11.39 -7.53 -3.32
C LEU A 498 -11.49 -6.94 -4.74
N LYS A 499 -11.06 -5.69 -4.94
CA LYS A 499 -11.05 -4.99 -6.22
C LYS A 499 -9.91 -5.49 -7.11
N TRP A 500 -10.21 -5.76 -8.37
CA TRP A 500 -9.20 -6.11 -9.37
C TRP A 500 -8.49 -4.89 -9.93
N GLU A 501 -7.18 -5.03 -10.10
CA GLU A 501 -6.35 -4.10 -10.85
C GLU A 501 -5.79 -4.80 -12.07
N ILE A 502 -5.96 -4.17 -13.23
CA ILE A 502 -5.58 -4.72 -14.52
C ILE A 502 -4.34 -3.97 -15.01
N ALA A 503 -3.35 -4.73 -15.47
CA ALA A 503 -2.15 -4.17 -16.05
C ALA A 503 -2.45 -3.44 -17.36
N GLU A 504 -1.86 -2.27 -17.58
CA GLU A 504 -2.09 -1.49 -18.81
C GLU A 504 -1.38 -2.10 -20.03
N TRP A 505 -0.31 -2.89 -19.80
CA TRP A 505 0.47 -3.54 -20.87
C TRP A 505 -0.08 -4.91 -21.31
N ASP A 506 -0.84 -5.61 -20.46
CA ASP A 506 -1.55 -6.83 -20.83
C ASP A 506 -2.83 -6.97 -20.00
N VAL A 507 -3.98 -6.79 -20.65
CA VAL A 507 -5.31 -6.82 -20.03
C VAL A 507 -5.69 -8.19 -19.45
N ARG A 508 -4.95 -9.25 -19.79
CA ARG A 508 -5.13 -10.59 -19.21
C ARG A 508 -4.49 -10.69 -17.84
N VAL A 509 -3.51 -9.84 -17.56
CA VAL A 509 -2.85 -9.77 -16.26
C VAL A 509 -3.70 -8.90 -15.33
N GLY A 510 -4.20 -9.53 -14.27
CA GLY A 510 -5.00 -8.84 -13.27
C GLY A 510 -4.73 -9.40 -11.88
N VAL A 511 -4.57 -8.50 -10.92
CA VAL A 511 -4.17 -8.82 -9.54
C VAL A 511 -5.12 -8.16 -8.55
N LYS A 512 -5.23 -8.76 -7.37
CA LYS A 512 -5.89 -8.18 -6.21
C LYS A 512 -4.81 -7.76 -5.24
N THR A 513 -4.74 -6.47 -4.91
CA THR A 513 -3.64 -5.97 -4.09
C THR A 513 -3.67 -6.56 -2.68
N ASN A 514 -2.49 -6.82 -2.11
CA ASN A 514 -2.31 -7.26 -0.73
C ASN A 514 -2.91 -8.66 -0.44
N TRP A 515 -2.69 -9.61 -1.35
CA TRP A 515 -3.23 -10.98 -1.28
C TRP A 515 -2.62 -11.84 -0.19
N GLY A 516 -1.30 -11.77 0.02
CA GLY A 516 -0.57 -12.62 0.96
C GLY A 516 -0.03 -11.84 2.15
N THR A 517 0.19 -12.50 3.29
CA THR A 517 0.86 -11.90 4.45
C THR A 517 1.73 -12.91 5.19
N TRP A 518 2.88 -12.45 5.68
CA TRP A 518 3.85 -13.23 6.44
C TRP A 518 4.77 -12.31 7.25
N GLY A 519 5.68 -12.88 8.05
CA GLY A 519 6.60 -12.04 8.82
C GLY A 519 7.75 -12.80 9.47
N ILE A 520 8.83 -12.07 9.70
CA ILE A 520 10.08 -12.55 10.28
C ILE A 520 10.47 -11.67 11.48
N ARG A 521 11.47 -12.13 12.22
CA ARG A 521 12.20 -11.33 13.21
C ARG A 521 13.64 -11.80 13.26
N GLY A 522 14.56 -10.96 13.74
CA GLY A 522 15.92 -11.41 14.03
C GLY A 522 15.98 -12.48 15.12
N LYS A 523 16.89 -13.44 14.98
CA LYS A 523 17.15 -14.48 15.99
C LYS A 523 17.60 -13.83 17.31
N LYS A 524 17.06 -14.35 18.42
CA LYS A 524 17.62 -14.11 19.76
C LYS A 524 18.59 -15.25 20.04
N TYR A 525 19.87 -14.93 20.13
CA TYR A 525 20.85 -15.89 20.63
C TYR A 525 20.58 -16.06 22.13
N ASP A 526 20.12 -17.25 22.53
CA ASP A 526 20.10 -17.59 23.94
C ASP A 526 21.54 -17.51 24.44
N VAL A 527 21.78 -16.74 25.50
CA VAL A 527 23.06 -16.76 26.19
C VAL A 527 23.20 -18.17 26.74
N VAL A 528 23.95 -19.01 26.05
CA VAL A 528 24.42 -20.27 26.61
C VAL A 528 25.32 -19.85 27.76
N GLU A 529 24.82 -19.89 28.99
CA GLU A 529 25.62 -19.71 30.19
C GLU A 529 26.82 -20.66 30.04
N GLY A 530 28.01 -20.07 29.85
CA GLY A 530 29.25 -20.81 29.74
C GLY A 530 29.41 -21.64 31.01
N HIS A 531 29.50 -22.96 30.83
CA HIS A 531 29.87 -23.89 31.87
C HIS A 531 31.31 -23.68 32.34
#